data_AF-A0A9K3DAW7-F1
#
_entry.id   AF-A0A9K3DAW7-F1
#
_cell.length_a   1.000
_cell.length_b   1.000
_cell.length_c   1.000
_cell.angle_alpha   90.00
_cell.angle_beta   90.00
_cell.angle_gamma   90.00
#
_symmetry.space_group_name_H-M   'P 1'
#
loop_
_entity.id
_entity.type
_entity.pdbx_description
1 polymer ?
#
loop_
_entity_poly.entity_id
_entity_poly.type
_entity_poly.pdbx_seq_one_letter_code
_entity_poly.pdbx_strand_id
1 'polypeptide(L)'
;CNSAPDSPHVWIECANMYAEKGEEGREKARGLLEQALTHIPNHVDLWMTAAGMETTIFGRCAVYKRGLEKVPESVLMWRELIQLEQDQNSAVRLLRAAVKCVPSELNFWTTLAKLQPRFK
;
A
#
# COMPACT_ATOMS: atom_id res chain seq x y z
N CYS A 1 1.43 6.96 21.62
CA CYS A 1 0.55 6.81 20.43
C CYS A 1 -0.92 7.07 20.81
N ASN A 2 -1.49 6.42 21.83
CA ASN A 2 -2.88 6.71 22.31
C ASN A 2 -3.17 8.16 22.75
N SER A 3 -2.15 8.95 23.06
CA SER A 3 -2.32 10.34 23.51
C SER A 3 -2.55 11.34 22.36
N ALA A 4 -2.37 10.92 21.10
CA ALA A 4 -2.53 11.77 19.92
C ALA A 4 -3.09 10.95 18.73
N PRO A 5 -4.35 10.51 18.80
CA PRO A 5 -4.94 9.61 17.80
C PRO A 5 -5.00 10.21 16.39
N ASP A 6 -5.02 11.54 16.27
CA ASP A 6 -5.17 12.25 14.99
C ASP A 6 -3.85 12.51 14.26
N SER A 7 -2.70 12.19 14.87
CA SER A 7 -1.39 12.47 14.28
C SER A 7 -0.80 11.20 13.63
N PRO A 8 -0.83 11.07 12.29
CA PRO A 8 -0.32 9.89 11.59
C PRO A 8 1.19 9.72 11.81
N HIS A 9 1.94 10.81 11.93
CA HIS A 9 3.38 10.77 12.18
C HIS A 9 3.72 10.10 13.52
N VAL A 10 2.94 10.36 14.58
CA VAL A 10 3.17 9.73 15.89
C VAL A 10 2.98 8.21 15.82
N TRP A 11 1.96 7.76 15.08
CA TRP A 11 1.72 6.34 14.86
C TRP A 11 2.84 5.67 14.08
N ILE A 12 3.30 6.29 12.99
CA ILE A 12 4.40 5.79 12.17
C ILE A 12 5.69 5.69 12.99
N GLU A 13 6.03 6.76 13.72
CA GLU A 13 7.25 6.79 14.54
C GLU A 13 7.21 5.74 15.64
N CYS A 14 6.08 5.63 16.35
CA CYS A 14 5.88 4.56 17.32
C CYS A 14 6.07 3.16 16.69
N ALA A 15 5.47 2.91 15.52
CA ALA A 15 5.56 1.63 14.84
C ALA A 15 7.01 1.30 14.44
N ASN A 16 7.77 2.28 13.95
CA ASN A 16 9.19 2.13 13.60
C ASN A 16 10.03 1.78 14.84
N MET A 17 9.84 2.50 15.95
CA MET A 17 10.53 2.21 17.21
C MET A 17 10.24 0.80 17.74
N TYR A 18 9.03 0.28 17.54
CA TYR A 18 8.73 -1.11 17.87
C TYR A 18 9.41 -2.08 16.91
N ALA A 19 9.41 -1.80 15.61
CA ALA A 19 10.04 -2.66 14.59
C ALA A 19 11.56 -2.84 14.79
N GLU A 20 12.25 -1.85 15.36
CA GLU A 20 13.68 -1.94 15.72
C GLU A 20 13.98 -3.04 16.74
N LYS A 21 12.99 -3.46 17.53
CA LYS A 21 13.13 -4.48 18.58
C LYS A 21 13.04 -5.91 18.04
N GLY A 22 13.15 -6.11 16.73
CA GLY A 22 13.14 -7.41 16.08
C GLY A 22 11.74 -7.90 15.72
N GLU A 23 11.57 -9.22 15.60
CA GLU A 23 10.33 -9.83 15.11
C GLU A 23 9.13 -9.63 16.06
N GLU A 24 9.35 -9.79 17.37
CA GLU A 24 8.31 -9.51 18.38
C GLU A 24 7.88 -8.03 18.36
N GLY A 25 8.83 -7.13 18.09
CA GLY A 25 8.59 -5.72 17.92
C GLY A 25 7.72 -5.41 16.70
N ARG A 26 7.97 -6.09 15.58
CA ARG A 26 7.16 -5.96 14.36
C ARG A 26 5.72 -6.42 14.56
N GLU A 27 5.48 -7.46 15.33
CA GLU A 27 4.11 -7.89 15.68
C GLU A 27 3.33 -6.76 16.37
N LYS A 28 3.96 -6.14 17.38
CA LYS A 28 3.38 -5.00 18.10
C LYS A 28 3.18 -3.80 17.18
N ALA A 29 4.11 -3.53 16.28
CA ALA A 29 3.99 -2.47 15.28
C ALA A 29 2.80 -2.69 14.34
N ARG A 30 2.53 -3.93 13.92
CA ARG A 30 1.36 -4.27 13.09
C ARG A 30 0.05 -3.98 13.81
N GLY A 31 -0.12 -4.48 15.03
CA GLY A 31 -1.33 -4.20 15.83
C GLY A 31 -1.52 -2.70 16.09
N LEU A 32 -0.43 -1.97 16.30
CA LEU A 32 -0.47 -0.52 16.47
C LEU A 32 -0.91 0.21 15.18
N LEU A 33 -0.38 -0.19 14.03
CA LEU A 33 -0.75 0.40 12.74
C LEU A 33 -2.19 0.04 12.35
N GLU A 34 -2.68 -1.15 12.68
CA GLU A 34 -4.09 -1.49 12.50
C GLU A 34 -5.00 -0.55 13.30
N GLN A 35 -4.64 -0.24 14.55
CA GLN A 35 -5.35 0.76 15.34
C GLN A 35 -5.24 2.16 14.71
N ALA A 36 -4.05 2.56 14.24
CA ALA A 36 -3.90 3.85 13.57
C ALA A 36 -4.79 3.96 12.33
N LEU A 37 -4.92 2.88 11.55
CA LEU A 37 -5.73 2.82 10.33
C LEU A 37 -7.23 2.80 10.59
N THR A 38 -7.70 2.40 11.78
CA THR A 38 -9.12 2.59 12.14
C THR A 38 -9.44 4.05 12.42
N HIS A 39 -8.48 4.82 12.95
CA HIS A 39 -8.63 6.24 13.22
C HIS A 39 -8.39 7.12 11.98
N ILE A 40 -7.35 6.82 11.19
CA ILE A 40 -6.91 7.63 10.04
C ILE A 40 -6.82 6.75 8.77
N PRO A 41 -7.95 6.22 8.26
CA PRO A 41 -7.95 5.29 7.13
C PRO A 41 -7.53 5.93 5.80
N ASN A 42 -7.50 7.26 5.72
CA ASN A 42 -7.24 7.97 4.46
C ASN A 42 -5.77 8.39 4.30
N HIS A 43 -4.90 8.07 5.26
CA HIS A 43 -3.50 8.49 5.22
C HIS A 43 -2.63 7.47 4.50
N VAL A 44 -2.07 7.87 3.34
CA VAL A 44 -1.28 6.97 2.49
C VAL A 44 -0.07 6.40 3.22
N ASP A 45 0.69 7.23 3.94
CA ASP A 45 1.93 6.73 4.56
C ASP A 45 1.67 5.69 5.65
N LEU A 46 0.52 5.72 6.33
CA LEU A 46 0.17 4.68 7.31
C LEU A 46 0.00 3.33 6.63
N TRP A 47 -0.66 3.30 5.47
CA TRP A 47 -0.79 2.09 4.66
C TRP A 47 0.55 1.62 4.11
N MET A 48 1.41 2.54 3.68
CA MET A 48 2.76 2.23 3.19
C MET A 48 3.62 1.63 4.31
N THR A 49 3.61 2.22 5.50
CA THR A 49 4.31 1.69 6.67
C THR A 49 3.75 0.33 7.08
N ALA A 50 2.41 0.17 7.12
CA ALA A 50 1.78 -1.11 7.44
C ALA A 50 2.16 -2.22 6.46
N ALA A 51 2.18 -1.94 5.15
CA ALA A 51 2.66 -2.89 4.16
C ALA A 51 4.17 -3.18 4.35
N GLY A 52 4.98 -2.19 4.73
CA GLY A 52 6.39 -2.38 5.05
C GLY A 52 6.64 -3.35 6.21
N MET A 53 5.70 -3.47 7.16
CA MET A 53 5.79 -4.41 8.28
C MET A 53 5.48 -5.86 7.89
N GLU A 54 4.84 -6.07 6.74
CA GLU A 54 4.53 -7.43 6.24
C GLU A 54 5.78 -8.11 5.65
N THR A 55 5.95 -9.39 6.02
CA THR A 55 7.10 -10.21 5.60
C THR A 55 6.86 -10.91 4.27
N THR A 56 5.59 -11.18 3.94
CA THR A 56 5.21 -11.92 2.73
C THR A 56 4.72 -10.96 1.65
N ILE A 57 4.98 -11.29 0.38
CA ILE A 57 4.44 -10.55 -0.77
C ILE A 57 2.91 -10.54 -0.71
N PHE A 58 2.30 -11.67 -0.35
CA PHE A 58 0.85 -11.78 -0.22
C PHE A 58 0.29 -10.83 0.85
N GLY A 59 0.92 -10.75 2.02
CA GLY A 59 0.54 -9.82 3.09
C GLY A 59 0.64 -8.37 2.64
N ARG A 60 1.74 -7.98 1.99
CA ARG A 60 1.92 -6.64 1.42
C ARG A 60 0.84 -6.28 0.42
N CYS A 61 0.56 -7.18 -0.53
CA CYS A 61 -0.49 -6.99 -1.53
C CYS A 61 -1.87 -6.86 -0.88
N ALA A 62 -2.15 -7.62 0.18
CA ALA A 62 -3.41 -7.54 0.91
C ALA A 62 -3.57 -6.17 1.61
N VAL A 63 -2.51 -5.66 2.25
CA VAL A 63 -2.52 -4.33 2.87
C VAL A 63 -2.73 -3.24 1.84
N TYR A 64 -2.02 -3.27 0.70
CA TYR A 64 -2.22 -2.27 -0.35
C TYR A 64 -3.63 -2.32 -0.96
N LYS A 65 -4.21 -3.51 -1.17
CA LYS A 65 -5.58 -3.64 -1.66
C LYS A 65 -6.58 -3.02 -0.67
N ARG A 66 -6.45 -3.30 0.63
CA ARG A 66 -7.27 -2.68 1.68
C ARG A 66 -7.08 -1.16 1.73
N GLY A 67 -5.85 -0.69 1.57
CA GLY A 67 -5.55 0.74 1.51
C GLY A 67 -6.19 1.42 0.31
N LEU A 68 -6.19 0.77 -0.86
CA LEU A 68 -6.82 1.27 -2.08
C LEU A 68 -8.36 1.26 -2.04
N GLU A 69 -8.98 0.41 -1.20
CA GLU A 69 -10.42 0.52 -0.92
C GLU A 69 -10.77 1.80 -0.14
N LYS A 70 -9.82 2.36 0.62
CA LYS A 70 -9.98 3.61 1.36
C LYS A 70 -9.48 4.84 0.60
N VAL A 71 -8.36 4.70 -0.09
CA VAL A 71 -7.68 5.77 -0.84
C VAL A 71 -7.39 5.29 -2.27
N PRO A 72 -8.42 5.21 -3.14
CA PRO A 72 -8.26 4.70 -4.50
C PRO A 72 -7.37 5.58 -5.39
N GLU A 73 -7.19 6.85 -5.02
CA GLU A 73 -6.40 7.81 -5.79
C GLU A 73 -4.88 7.74 -5.51
N SER A 74 -4.44 6.87 -4.59
CA SER A 74 -3.04 6.78 -4.21
C SER A 74 -2.18 6.11 -5.28
N VAL A 75 -1.45 6.93 -6.02
CA VAL A 75 -0.46 6.50 -7.03
C VAL A 75 0.60 5.57 -6.43
N LEU A 76 1.09 5.91 -5.24
CA LEU A 76 2.14 5.16 -4.57
C LEU A 76 1.67 3.74 -4.27
N MET A 77 0.50 3.56 -3.69
CA MET A 77 -0.04 2.23 -3.38
C MET A 77 -0.31 1.41 -4.65
N TRP A 78 -0.85 2.02 -5.71
CA TRP A 78 -1.03 1.34 -6.99
C TRP A 78 0.31 0.87 -7.58
N ARG A 79 1.33 1.73 -7.58
CA ARG A 79 2.65 1.40 -8.11
C ARG A 79 3.28 0.23 -7.38
N GLU A 80 3.32 0.28 -6.05
CA GLU A 80 3.90 -0.81 -5.26
C GLU A 80 3.12 -2.11 -5.44
N LEU A 81 1.77 -2.05 -5.47
CA LEU A 81 0.94 -3.22 -5.69
C LEU A 81 1.18 -3.88 -7.05
N ILE A 82 1.29 -3.08 -8.12
CA ILE A 82 1.58 -3.57 -9.47
C ILE A 82 3.00 -4.16 -9.54
N GLN A 83 3.98 -3.54 -8.88
CA GLN A 83 5.36 -4.02 -8.87
C GLN A 83 5.53 -5.36 -8.13
N LEU A 84 4.70 -5.62 -7.11
CA LEU A 84 4.69 -6.89 -6.39
C LEU A 84 4.00 -8.03 -7.15
N GLU A 85 3.24 -7.72 -8.20
CA GLU A 85 2.49 -8.72 -8.97
C GLU A 85 3.41 -9.44 -9.96
N GLN A 86 3.49 -10.77 -9.84
CA GLN A 86 4.35 -11.60 -10.68
C GLN A 86 3.63 -12.08 -11.95
N ASP A 87 2.30 -12.19 -11.90
CA ASP A 87 1.49 -12.61 -13.04
C ASP A 87 1.17 -11.41 -13.95
N GLN A 88 1.57 -11.49 -15.22
CA GLN A 88 1.34 -10.43 -16.19
C GLN A 88 -0.15 -10.12 -16.38
N ASN A 89 -1.02 -11.13 -16.35
CA ASN A 89 -2.46 -10.91 -16.52
C ASN A 89 -3.05 -10.13 -15.33
N SER A 90 -2.63 -10.47 -14.12
CA SER A 90 -2.99 -9.79 -12.89
C SER A 90 -2.46 -8.35 -12.87
N ALA A 91 -1.21 -8.12 -13.29
CA ALA A 91 -0.62 -6.80 -13.41
C ALA A 91 -1.40 -5.92 -14.42
N VAL A 92 -1.78 -6.47 -15.58
CA VAL A 92 -2.63 -5.76 -16.55
C VAL A 92 -4.00 -5.42 -15.97
N ARG A 93 -4.61 -6.33 -15.20
CA ARG A 93 -5.89 -6.07 -14.52
C ARG A 93 -5.76 -4.95 -13.49
N LEU A 94 -4.70 -4.95 -12.68
CA LEU A 94 -4.41 -3.90 -11.71
C LEU A 94 -4.14 -2.56 -12.39
N LEU A 95 -3.33 -2.53 -13.45
CA LEU A 95 -3.08 -1.31 -14.25
C LEU A 95 -4.37 -0.75 -14.85
N ARG A 96 -5.27 -1.61 -15.36
CA ARG A 96 -6.59 -1.17 -15.85
C ARG A 96 -7.46 -0.57 -14.76
N ALA A 97 -7.35 -1.03 -13.52
CA ALA A 97 -8.04 -0.41 -12.39
C ALA A 97 -7.37 0.92 -12.00
N ALA A 98 -6.04 0.93 -11.91
CA ALA A 98 -5.25 2.10 -11.57
C ALA A 98 -5.50 3.28 -12.52
N VAL A 99 -5.53 3.06 -13.84
CA VAL A 99 -5.82 4.15 -14.82
C VAL A 99 -7.24 4.69 -14.71
N LYS A 100 -8.20 3.91 -14.19
CA LYS A 100 -9.57 4.38 -13.95
C LYS A 100 -9.64 5.24 -12.70
N CYS A 101 -8.92 4.86 -11.64
CA CYS A 101 -8.89 5.59 -10.38
C CYS A 101 -7.98 6.82 -10.45
N VAL A 102 -6.88 6.74 -11.20
CA VAL A 102 -5.88 7.80 -11.36
C VAL A 102 -5.56 8.01 -12.84
N PRO A 103 -6.43 8.69 -13.60
CA PRO A 103 -6.22 8.91 -15.02
C PRO A 103 -5.08 9.88 -15.34
N SER A 104 -4.67 10.71 -14.38
CA SER A 104 -3.59 11.70 -14.51
C SER A 104 -2.20 11.08 -14.56
N GLU A 105 -2.02 9.85 -14.09
CA GLU A 105 -0.72 9.18 -14.04
C GLU A 105 -0.38 8.52 -15.38
N LEU A 106 0.41 9.24 -16.18
CA LEU A 106 0.87 8.78 -17.50
C LEU A 106 1.65 7.45 -17.43
N ASN A 107 2.37 7.21 -16.33
CA ASN A 107 3.17 6.00 -16.18
C ASN A 107 2.32 4.72 -16.18
N PHE A 108 1.08 4.77 -15.66
CA PHE A 108 0.18 3.63 -15.72
C PHE A 108 -0.26 3.33 -17.16
N TRP A 109 -0.55 4.36 -17.95
CA TRP A 109 -0.91 4.21 -19.35
C TRP A 109 0.23 3.66 -20.20
N THR A 110 1.45 4.18 -20.03
CA THR A 110 2.62 3.72 -20.80
C THR A 110 3.00 2.28 -20.45
N THR A 111 2.89 1.91 -19.18
CA THR A 111 3.12 0.52 -18.74
C THR A 111 2.05 -0.41 -19.28
N LEU A 112 0.78 -0.01 -19.21
CA LEU A 112 -0.32 -0.78 -19.78
C LEU A 112 -0.16 -1.00 -21.28
N ALA A 113 0.22 0.03 -22.04
CA ALA A 113 0.45 -0.05 -23.47
C ALA A 113 1.60 -1.01 -23.84
N LYS A 114 2.68 -1.03 -23.06
CA LYS A 114 3.80 -1.97 -23.26
C LYS A 114 3.41 -3.43 -23.01
N LEU A 115 2.47 -3.67 -22.10
CA LEU A 115 2.02 -5.01 -21.73
C LEU A 115 0.91 -5.55 -22.63
N GLN A 116 0.22 -4.70 -23.39
CA GLN A 116 -0.76 -5.15 -24.36
C GLN A 116 -0.06 -5.77 -25.58
N PRO A 117 -0.52 -6.95 -26.06
CA PRO A 117 -0.01 -7.50 -27.31
C PRO A 117 -0.24 -6.47 -28.44
N ARG A 118 0.81 -6.19 -29.22
CA ARG A 118 0.65 -5.44 -30.47
C ARG A 118 -0.35 -6.21 -31.34
N PHE A 119 -1.49 -5.59 -31.64
CA PHE A 119 -2.41 -6.08 -32.67
C PHE A 119 -1.60 -6.20 -33.98
N LYS A 120 -1.44 -7.44 -34.47
CA LYS A 120 -0.95 -7.74 -35.83
C LYS A 120 -2.15 -7.81 -36.77
#